data_AF-A0A7C7YPR7-F1
#
_entry.id   AF-A0A7C7YPR7-F1
#
_cell.length_a   1.000
_cell.length_b   1.000
_cell.length_c   1.000
_cell.angle_alpha   90.00
_cell.angle_beta   90.00
_cell.angle_gamma   90.00
#
_symmetry.space_group_name_H-M   'P 1'
#
loop_
_entity.id
_entity.type
_entity.pdbx_description
1 polymer ?
#
loop_
_entity_poly.entity_id
_entity_poly.type
_entity_poly.pdbx_seq_one_letter_code
_entity_poly.pdbx_strand_id
1 'polypeptide(L)'
;MMNSNKDARERILALEQIRVVETKLIQCSLPLIRRLVEDLKLHLGSELPSHWHQWLLRGESWWRPASDQFAADDPRRFPVVREVIGAIEEESAVTWQPDRSARDGVCYLDLIEPVSRQLELRTELARVAGLHR
;
A
#
# COMPACT_ATOMS: atom_id res chain seq x y z
N MET A 1 2.38 39.94 5.19
CA MET A 1 3.55 39.24 4.62
C MET A 1 3.75 37.96 5.40
N MET A 2 3.31 36.81 4.86
CA MET A 2 3.65 35.50 5.43
C MET A 2 5.16 35.29 5.24
N ASN A 3 5.84 34.89 6.32
CA ASN A 3 7.30 34.82 6.37
C ASN A 3 7.80 33.75 5.41
N SER A 4 8.28 34.14 4.23
CA SER A 4 8.80 33.24 3.18
C SER A 4 9.86 32.25 3.69
N ASN A 5 10.60 32.59 4.75
CA ASN A 5 11.57 31.69 5.39
C ASN A 5 10.92 30.58 6.23
N LYS A 6 9.75 30.84 6.83
CA LYS A 6 8.99 29.84 7.60
C LYS A 6 8.42 28.79 6.66
N ASP A 7 7.81 29.24 5.55
CA ASP A 7 7.25 28.37 4.52
C ASP A 7 8.34 27.51 3.84
N ALA A 8 9.53 28.07 3.58
CA ALA A 8 10.65 27.32 3.02
C ALA A 8 11.16 26.22 3.98
N ARG A 9 11.25 26.52 5.28
CA ARG A 9 11.66 25.55 6.30
C ARG A 9 10.64 24.42 6.45
N GLU A 10 9.35 24.73 6.44
CA GLU A 10 8.27 23.74 6.51
C GLU A 10 8.29 22.78 5.31
N ARG A 11 8.56 23.30 4.10
CA ARG A 11 8.72 22.47 2.89
C ARG A 11 9.91 21.53 2.98
N ILE A 12 11.07 22.01 3.44
CA ILE A 12 12.28 21.17 3.59
C ILE A 12 12.04 20.05 4.59
N LEU A 13 11.47 20.37 5.76
CA LEU A 13 11.13 19.38 6.77
C LEU A 13 10.13 18.34 6.24
N ALA A 14 9.14 18.77 5.45
CA ALA A 14 8.20 17.85 4.82
C ALA A 14 8.88 16.88 3.85
N LEU A 15 9.81 17.36 3.02
CA LEU A 15 10.59 16.53 2.10
C LEU A 15 11.48 15.50 2.84
N GLU A 16 12.10 15.89 3.95
CA GLU A 16 12.87 14.97 4.79
C GLU A 16 11.97 13.90 5.41
N GLN A 17 10.79 14.29 5.90
CA GLN A 17 9.81 13.35 6.48
C GLN A 17 9.24 12.39 5.43
N ILE A 18 9.07 12.82 4.17
CA ILE A 18 8.62 11.93 3.09
C ILE A 18 9.56 10.73 2.95
N ARG A 19 10.88 10.93 3.01
CA ARG A 19 11.86 9.83 2.92
C ARG A 19 11.71 8.82 4.07
N VAL A 20 11.44 9.33 5.27
CA VAL A 20 11.18 8.47 6.45
C VAL A 20 9.89 7.68 6.26
N VAL A 21 8.84 8.31 5.72
CA VAL A 21 7.57 7.65 5.42
C VAL A 21 7.72 6.60 4.32
N GLU A 22 8.52 6.85 3.29
CA GLU A 22 8.83 5.87 2.23
C GLU A 22 9.49 4.61 2.81
N THR A 23 10.47 4.79 3.70
CA THR A 23 11.11 3.67 4.41
C THR A 23 10.09 2.88 5.24
N LYS A 24 9.19 3.57 5.96
CA LYS A 24 8.14 2.93 6.75
C LYS A 24 7.10 2.22 5.88
N LEU A 25 6.75 2.78 4.72
CA LEU A 25 5.85 2.15 3.76
C LEU A 25 6.40 0.80 3.30
N ILE A 26 7.69 0.73 2.96
CA ILE A 26 8.33 -0.54 2.61
C ILE A 26 8.20 -1.53 3.78
N GLN A 27 8.60 -1.13 4.98
CA GLN A 27 8.56 -1.99 6.18
C GLN A 27 7.15 -2.52 6.49
N CYS A 28 6.13 -1.65 6.44
CA CYS A 28 4.75 -2.02 6.73
C CYS A 28 4.08 -2.80 5.59
N SER A 29 4.44 -2.53 4.34
CA SER A 29 3.88 -3.22 3.17
C SER A 29 4.39 -4.66 3.03
N LEU A 30 5.62 -4.95 3.46
CA LEU A 30 6.24 -6.26 3.27
C LEU A 30 5.44 -7.40 3.92
N PRO A 31 5.00 -7.31 5.19
CA PRO A 31 4.11 -8.30 5.81
C PRO A 31 2.79 -8.47 5.05
N LEU A 32 2.17 -7.37 4.60
CA LEU A 32 0.94 -7.40 3.81
C LEU A 32 1.15 -8.13 2.47
N ILE A 33 2.22 -7.81 1.75
CA ILE A 33 2.56 -8.43 0.47
C ILE A 33 2.84 -9.92 0.66
N ARG A 34 3.58 -10.31 1.70
CA ARG A 34 3.84 -11.73 2.00
C ARG A 34 2.54 -12.51 2.21
N ARG A 35 1.65 -11.98 3.04
CA ARG A 35 0.34 -12.61 3.28
C ARG A 35 -0.50 -12.69 2.00
N LEU A 36 -0.53 -11.62 1.20
CA LEU A 36 -1.21 -11.61 -0.09
C LEU A 36 -0.66 -12.67 -1.05
N VAL A 37 0.67 -12.78 -1.16
CA VAL A 37 1.31 -13.76 -2.04
C VAL A 37 0.96 -15.18 -1.61
N GLU A 38 1.00 -15.49 -0.31
CA GLU A 38 0.60 -16.80 0.21
C GLU A 38 -0.86 -17.13 -0.11
N ASP A 39 -1.77 -16.17 0.11
CA ASP A 39 -3.21 -16.36 -0.14
C ASP A 39 -3.51 -16.53 -1.63
N LEU A 40 -2.82 -15.77 -2.48
CA LEU A 40 -2.97 -15.88 -3.93
C LEU A 40 -2.38 -17.18 -4.46
N LYS A 41 -1.27 -17.67 -3.90
CA LYS A 41 -0.71 -19.00 -4.24
C LYS A 41 -1.69 -20.11 -3.90
N LEU A 42 -2.29 -20.06 -2.71
CA LEU A 42 -3.30 -21.02 -2.29
C LEU A 42 -4.53 -20.98 -3.20
N HIS A 43 -4.96 -19.78 -3.58
CA HIS A 43 -6.09 -19.58 -4.49
C HIS A 43 -5.82 -20.14 -5.90
N LEU A 44 -4.64 -19.88 -6.45
CA LEU A 44 -4.24 -20.33 -7.78
C LEU A 44 -3.90 -21.82 -7.83
N GLY A 45 -3.54 -22.42 -6.69
CA GLY A 45 -2.96 -23.78 -6.64
C GLY A 45 -1.57 -23.85 -7.27
N SER A 46 -0.93 -22.70 -7.53
CA SER A 46 0.37 -22.57 -8.16
C SER A 46 1.15 -21.38 -7.59
N GLU A 47 2.41 -21.24 -8.00
CA GLU A 47 3.20 -20.05 -7.70
C GLU A 47 2.59 -18.80 -8.34
N LEU A 48 2.67 -17.66 -7.64
CA LEU A 48 2.29 -16.37 -8.19
C LEU A 48 3.30 -15.97 -9.28
N PRO A 49 2.85 -15.60 -10.50
CA PRO A 49 3.75 -15.14 -11.53
C PRO A 49 4.69 -14.02 -11.06
N SER A 50 5.96 -14.13 -11.42
CA SER A 50 7.03 -13.26 -10.91
C SER A 50 6.79 -11.77 -11.16
N HIS A 51 6.17 -11.43 -12.30
CA HIS A 51 5.84 -10.05 -12.65
C HIS A 51 4.79 -9.44 -11.70
N TRP A 52 3.78 -10.21 -11.26
CA TRP A 52 2.81 -9.76 -10.27
C TRP A 52 3.42 -9.59 -8.89
N HIS A 53 4.31 -10.51 -8.49
CA HIS A 53 5.07 -10.36 -7.26
C HIS A 53 5.95 -9.09 -7.29
N GLN A 54 6.67 -8.85 -8.39
CA GLN A 54 7.46 -7.64 -8.58
C GLN A 54 6.60 -6.37 -8.55
N TRP A 55 5.38 -6.43 -9.10
CA TRP A 55 4.45 -5.30 -9.09
C TRP A 55 4.05 -4.88 -7.67
N LEU A 56 3.67 -5.86 -6.83
CA LEU A 56 3.34 -5.63 -5.43
C LEU A 56 4.51 -5.01 -4.65
N LEU A 57 5.75 -5.41 -4.97
CA LEU A 57 6.98 -4.97 -4.30
C LEU A 57 7.46 -3.56 -4.67
N ARG A 58 6.85 -2.82 -5.62
CA ARG A 58 7.30 -1.48 -6.03
C ARG A 58 6.99 -0.35 -5.01
N GLY A 59 7.22 -0.62 -3.73
CA GLY A 59 6.78 0.06 -2.50
C GLY A 59 6.89 1.59 -2.34
N GLU A 60 7.47 2.34 -3.27
CA GLU A 60 7.59 3.81 -3.14
C GLU A 60 6.79 4.59 -4.19
N SER A 61 6.66 4.04 -5.41
CA SER A 61 6.09 4.78 -6.55
C SER A 61 4.63 4.44 -6.86
N TRP A 62 4.18 3.26 -6.43
CA TRP A 62 2.93 2.67 -6.93
C TRP A 62 1.82 2.57 -5.88
N TRP A 63 2.18 2.42 -4.61
CA TRP A 63 1.20 2.41 -3.53
C TRP A 63 0.54 3.78 -3.44
N ARG A 64 -0.78 3.81 -3.51
CA ARG A 64 -1.61 5.02 -3.41
C ARG A 64 -2.59 4.85 -2.24
N PRO A 65 -3.11 5.96 -1.67
CA PRO A 65 -4.09 5.90 -0.59
C PRO A 65 -5.22 4.93 -0.90
N ALA A 66 -5.69 4.28 0.17
CA ALA A 66 -6.75 3.32 0.07
C ALA A 66 -8.05 3.97 -0.41
N SER A 67 -8.81 3.24 -1.23
CA SER A 67 -10.17 3.59 -1.63
C SER A 67 -11.17 3.16 -0.56
N ASP A 68 -12.23 3.95 -0.38
CA ASP A 68 -13.36 3.64 0.51
C ASP A 68 -14.37 2.66 -0.11
N GLN A 69 -14.15 2.24 -1.36
CA GLN A 69 -15.00 1.27 -2.07
C GLN A 69 -14.90 -0.16 -1.50
N PHE A 70 -13.89 -0.43 -0.69
CA PHE A 70 -13.62 -1.74 -0.09
C PHE A 70 -13.62 -1.63 1.43
N ALA A 71 -13.92 -2.74 2.10
CA ALA A 71 -13.90 -2.81 3.56
C ALA A 71 -12.49 -2.50 4.12
N ALA A 72 -12.42 -2.04 5.36
CA ALA A 72 -11.16 -1.63 5.98
C ALA A 72 -10.13 -2.77 6.09
N ASP A 73 -10.62 -4.02 6.18
CA ASP A 73 -9.85 -5.26 6.23
C ASP A 73 -9.62 -5.89 4.85
N ASP A 74 -10.10 -5.28 3.77
CA ASP A 74 -9.93 -5.79 2.41
C ASP A 74 -8.71 -5.13 1.74
N PRO A 75 -7.68 -5.90 1.38
CA PRO A 75 -6.46 -5.35 0.81
C PRO A 75 -6.66 -4.79 -0.61
N ARG A 76 -7.76 -5.13 -1.31
CA ARG A 76 -8.15 -4.52 -2.60
C ARG A 76 -8.45 -3.02 -2.50
N ARG A 77 -8.57 -2.47 -1.29
CA ARG A 77 -8.63 -1.02 -1.10
C ARG A 77 -7.40 -0.29 -1.66
N PHE A 78 -6.25 -0.96 -1.75
CA PHE A 78 -5.07 -0.39 -2.39
C PHE A 78 -5.08 -0.64 -3.90
N PRO A 79 -4.93 0.41 -4.75
CA PRO A 79 -5.01 0.26 -6.20
C PRO A 79 -4.07 -0.79 -6.79
N VAL A 80 -2.82 -0.83 -6.35
CA VAL A 80 -1.82 -1.82 -6.82
C VAL A 80 -2.25 -3.26 -6.52
N VAL A 81 -2.88 -3.49 -5.36
CA VAL A 81 -3.37 -4.82 -4.97
C VAL A 81 -4.59 -5.19 -5.79
N ARG A 82 -5.52 -4.24 -5.99
CA ARG A 82 -6.69 -4.43 -6.84
C ARG A 82 -6.33 -4.73 -8.29
N GLU A 83 -5.34 -4.04 -8.85
CA GLU A 83 -4.85 -4.29 -10.22
C GLU A 83 -4.31 -5.71 -10.37
N VAL A 84 -3.48 -6.15 -9.41
CA VAL A 84 -2.91 -7.51 -9.41
C VAL A 84 -4.00 -8.56 -9.27
N ILE A 85 -4.93 -8.37 -8.34
CA ILE A 85 -6.04 -9.32 -8.15
C ILE A 85 -6.94 -9.35 -9.39
N GLY A 86 -7.29 -8.19 -9.96
CA GLY A 86 -8.11 -8.12 -11.15
C GLY A 86 -7.48 -8.87 -12.33
N ALA A 87 -6.18 -8.70 -12.56
CA ALA A 87 -5.48 -9.44 -13.62
C ALA A 87 -5.44 -10.96 -13.35
N ILE A 88 -5.25 -11.37 -12.10
CA ILE A 88 -5.29 -12.78 -11.70
C ILE A 88 -6.70 -13.38 -11.89
N GLU A 89 -7.75 -12.65 -11.52
CA GLU A 89 -9.14 -13.08 -11.69
C GLU A 89 -9.52 -13.18 -13.18
N GLU A 90 -9.02 -12.27 -14.02
CA GLU A 90 -9.18 -12.34 -15.48
C GLU A 90 -8.51 -13.58 -16.09
N GLU A 91 -7.29 -13.93 -15.64
CA GLU A 91 -6.56 -15.09 -16.12
C GLU A 91 -7.11 -16.43 -15.60
N SER A 92 -7.53 -16.47 -14.34
CA SER A 92 -8.00 -17.71 -13.67
C SER A 92 -9.50 -17.98 -13.84
N ALA A 93 -10.28 -16.96 -14.20
CA ALA A 93 -11.75 -16.97 -14.21
C ALA A 93 -12.37 -17.31 -12.83
N VAL A 94 -11.62 -17.15 -11.74
CA VAL A 94 -12.09 -17.37 -10.37
C VAL A 94 -11.95 -16.07 -9.59
N THR A 95 -13.02 -15.67 -8.90
CA THR A 95 -12.98 -14.51 -8.00
C THR A 95 -12.25 -14.85 -6.71
N TRP A 96 -11.30 -14.00 -6.33
CA TRP A 96 -10.58 -14.11 -5.07
C TRP A 96 -11.31 -13.36 -3.96
N GLN A 97 -11.25 -13.90 -2.75
CA GLN A 97 -11.71 -13.23 -1.55
C GLN A 97 -10.62 -13.31 -0.48
N PRO A 98 -10.36 -12.21 0.25
CA PRO A 98 -9.37 -12.22 1.32
C PRO A 98 -9.82 -13.14 2.45
N ASP A 99 -8.93 -14.02 2.90
CA ASP A 99 -9.11 -14.80 4.12
C ASP A 99 -8.97 -13.86 5.33
N ARG A 100 -10.11 -13.51 5.94
CA ARG A 100 -10.19 -12.59 7.08
C ARG A 100 -9.68 -13.21 8.38
N SER A 101 -9.36 -14.50 8.39
CA SER A 101 -8.85 -15.19 9.57
C SER A 101 -7.47 -14.66 9.94
N ALA A 102 -7.27 -14.44 11.24
CA ALA A 102 -5.94 -14.14 11.77
C ALA A 102 -5.00 -15.34 11.54
N ARG A 103 -3.79 -15.08 11.03
CA ARG A 103 -2.69 -16.06 11.03
C ARG A 103 -1.61 -15.57 11.96
N ASP A 104 -1.15 -16.45 12.83
CA ASP A 104 -0.19 -16.12 13.90
C ASP A 104 -0.61 -14.90 14.74
N GLY A 105 -1.93 -14.74 14.95
CA GLY A 105 -2.52 -13.63 15.70
C GLY A 105 -2.63 -12.31 14.94
N VAL A 106 -2.30 -12.27 13.64
CA VAL A 106 -2.34 -11.06 12.80
C VAL A 106 -3.38 -11.23 11.69
N CYS A 107 -4.33 -10.29 11.60
CA CYS A 107 -5.33 -10.25 10.53
C CYS A 107 -4.99 -9.20 9.45
N TYR A 108 -5.75 -9.18 8.35
CA TYR A 108 -5.53 -8.19 7.29
C TYR A 108 -5.66 -6.74 7.78
N LEU A 109 -6.58 -6.45 8.71
CA LEU A 109 -6.73 -5.10 9.27
C LEU A 109 -5.42 -4.61 9.91
N ASP A 110 -4.76 -5.48 10.69
CA ASP A 110 -3.49 -5.17 11.37
C ASP A 110 -2.35 -4.87 10.38
N LEU A 111 -2.44 -5.44 9.16
CA LEU A 111 -1.46 -5.26 8.08
C LEU A 111 -1.78 -4.03 7.22
N ILE A 112 -3.07 -3.75 7.00
CA ILE A 112 -3.57 -2.68 6.14
C ILE A 112 -3.48 -1.33 6.83
N GLU A 113 -3.82 -1.26 8.12
CA GLU A 113 -3.92 0.01 8.84
C GLU A 113 -2.56 0.76 8.88
N PRO A 114 -1.42 0.12 9.21
CA PRO A 114 -0.13 0.81 9.20
C PRO A 114 0.23 1.37 7.82
N VAL A 115 -0.05 0.63 6.75
CA VAL A 115 0.19 1.07 5.37
C VAL A 115 -0.69 2.27 5.02
N SER A 116 -1.97 2.23 5.39
CA SER A 116 -2.93 3.31 5.15
C SER A 116 -2.48 4.62 5.83
N ARG A 117 -2.12 4.55 7.12
CA ARG A 117 -1.63 5.71 7.89
C ARG A 117 -0.38 6.33 7.25
N GLN A 118 0.57 5.51 6.78
CA GLN A 118 1.77 6.04 6.12
C GLN A 118 1.45 6.67 4.75
N LEU A 119 0.51 6.13 3.98
CA LEU A 119 0.09 6.71 2.70
C LEU A 119 -0.63 8.05 2.86
N GLU A 120 -1.49 8.16 3.88
CA GLU A 120 -2.14 9.42 4.27
C GLU A 120 -1.10 10.46 4.69
N LEU A 121 -0.16 10.10 5.57
CA LEU A 121 0.91 10.99 6.00
C LEU A 121 1.79 11.43 4.82
N ARG A 122 2.14 10.52 3.90
CA ARG A 122 2.89 10.88 2.69
C ARG A 122 2.13 11.89 1.82
N THR A 123 0.82 11.72 1.70
CA THR A 123 -0.05 12.62 0.92
C THR A 123 -0.09 14.02 1.54
N GLU A 124 -0.22 14.09 2.87
CA GLU A 124 -0.22 15.35 3.60
C GLU A 124 1.14 16.06 3.52
N LEU A 125 2.25 15.31 3.69
CA LEU A 125 3.59 15.89 3.54
C LEU A 125 3.88 16.35 2.12
N ALA A 126 3.40 15.62 1.11
CA ALA A 126 3.50 16.05 -0.29
C ALA A 126 2.75 17.38 -0.52
N ARG A 127 1.57 17.53 0.07
CA ARG A 127 0.79 18.78 0.05
C ARG A 127 1.56 19.94 0.68
N VAL A 128 2.16 19.75 1.87
CA VAL A 128 2.98 20.76 2.55
C VAL A 128 4.23 21.12 1.73
N ALA A 129 4.88 20.13 1.12
CA ALA A 129 6.06 20.33 0.29
C ALA A 129 5.75 21.01 -1.06
N GLY A 130 4.47 21.15 -1.44
CA GLY A 130 4.07 21.66 -2.75
C GLY A 130 4.29 20.66 -3.89
N LEU A 131 4.35 19.37 -3.57
CA LEU A 131 4.43 18.29 -4.54
C LEU A 131 3.01 17.93 -4.98
N HIS A 132 2.58 18.45 -6.12
CA HIS A 132 1.37 17.95 -6.80
C HIS A 132 1.75 16.65 -7.53
N ARG A 133 1.28 15.51 -7.03
CA ARG A 133 1.33 14.22 -7.73
C ARG A 133 -0.09 13.75 -8.03
#